data_AF-A0A1H9JQT2-F1
#
_entry.id   AF-A0A1H9JQT2-F1
#
_cell.length_a   1.000
_cell.length_b   1.000
_cell.length_c   1.000
_cell.angle_alpha   90.00
_cell.angle_beta   90.00
_cell.angle_gamma   90.00
#
_symmetry.space_group_name_H-M   'P 1'
#
loop_
_entity.id
_entity.type
_entity.pdbx_description
1 polymer ?
#
loop_
_entity_poly.entity_id
_entity_poly.type
_entity_poly.pdbx_seq_one_letter_code
_entity_poly.pdbx_strand_id
1 'polypeptide(L)'
;MSFFTRRSLNKLQQAVISGDLTLLKKQFTKLDQTLLTEHRFNYDNSVCNLPELAIRSGQPKSLAHLLQAGCTRQSTHSDPLLYQALQHPQQSLALMTVLLQADAPVDYPDNDPGSALFACFRYCSDDTLMLHLSRLNEYGADLNRRDAEGKTPLLMALQSDYKALVQMLINSGAELPDEIPQGCCSEEIIGYARRLADDLKIRQMMLG
;
A
#
# COMPACT_ATOMS: atom_id res chain seq x y z
N MET A 1 18.00 28.81 11.52
CA MET A 1 18.53 28.04 10.36
C MET A 1 19.48 28.90 9.56
N SER A 2 20.65 28.39 9.17
CA SER A 2 21.63 29.14 8.36
C SER A 2 21.15 29.25 6.91
N PHE A 3 21.53 30.32 6.21
CA PHE A 3 21.21 30.52 4.79
C PHE A 3 21.63 29.32 3.91
N PHE A 4 22.76 28.69 4.26
CA PHE A 4 23.27 27.50 3.59
C PHE A 4 22.36 26.28 3.77
N THR A 5 21.86 26.05 4.98
CA THR A 5 20.92 24.95 5.24
C THR A 5 19.61 25.10 4.45
N ARG A 6 19.05 26.31 4.38
CA ARG A 6 17.81 26.57 3.62
C ARG A 6 17.99 26.34 2.12
N ARG A 7 19.13 26.75 1.55
CA ARG A 7 19.43 26.53 0.12
C ARG A 7 19.62 25.05 -0.21
N SER A 8 20.29 24.30 0.66
CA SER A 8 20.47 22.85 0.48
C SER A 8 19.15 22.09 0.61
N LEU A 9 18.28 22.47 1.55
CA LEU A 9 16.94 21.89 1.71
C LEU A 9 16.04 22.14 0.49
N ASN A 10 16.07 23.35 -0.09
CA ASN A 10 15.34 23.62 -1.34
C ASN A 10 15.84 22.75 -2.51
N LYS A 11 17.17 22.56 -2.61
CA LYS A 11 17.75 21.67 -3.62
C LYS A 11 17.40 20.21 -3.38
N LEU A 12 17.31 19.79 -2.12
CA LEU A 12 16.87 18.44 -1.76
C LEU A 12 15.41 18.23 -2.15
N GLN A 13 14.53 19.19 -1.82
CA GLN A 13 13.13 19.15 -2.24
C GLN A 13 13.00 19.01 -3.75
N GLN A 14 13.74 19.83 -4.51
CA GLN A 14 13.75 19.74 -5.97
C GLN A 14 14.25 18.38 -6.46
N ALA A 15 15.32 17.84 -5.88
CA ALA A 15 15.87 16.54 -6.26
C ALA A 15 14.88 15.39 -6.01
N VAL A 16 14.11 15.45 -4.92
CA VAL A 16 13.06 14.46 -4.64
C VAL A 16 11.98 14.56 -5.71
N ILE A 17 11.46 15.77 -5.98
CA ILE A 17 10.38 16.01 -6.96
C ILE A 17 10.81 15.58 -8.37
N SER A 18 12.04 15.89 -8.77
CA SER A 18 12.56 15.56 -10.11
C SER A 18 13.06 14.12 -10.23
N GLY A 19 13.10 13.35 -9.14
CA GLY A 19 13.66 11.99 -9.12
C GLY A 19 15.18 11.94 -9.32
N ASP A 20 15.90 13.05 -9.11
CA ASP A 20 17.35 13.11 -9.29
C ASP A 20 18.09 12.54 -8.08
N LEU A 21 18.40 11.25 -8.18
CA LEU A 21 19.11 10.49 -7.15
C LEU A 21 20.55 10.99 -6.92
N THR A 22 21.19 11.58 -7.94
CA THR A 22 22.57 12.06 -7.82
C THR A 22 22.62 13.31 -6.96
N LEU A 23 21.70 14.24 -7.19
CA LEU A 23 21.55 15.42 -6.36
C LEU A 23 21.05 15.07 -4.97
N LEU A 24 20.10 14.15 -4.84
CA LEU A 24 19.58 13.69 -3.55
C LEU A 24 20.72 13.15 -2.66
N LYS A 25 21.50 12.18 -3.15
CA LYS A 25 22.64 11.61 -2.40
C LYS A 25 23.68 12.67 -2.03
N LYS A 26 23.96 13.62 -2.94
CA LYS A 26 24.90 14.72 -2.70
C LYS A 26 24.41 15.73 -1.64
N GLN A 27 23.10 15.90 -1.46
CA GLN A 27 22.56 16.74 -0.39
C GLN A 27 22.52 15.98 0.94
N PHE A 28 22.27 14.67 0.93
CA PHE A 28 22.31 13.84 2.14
C PHE A 28 23.68 13.84 2.82
N THR A 29 24.78 13.92 2.07
CA THR A 29 26.12 14.04 2.68
C THR A 29 26.41 15.39 3.33
N LYS A 30 25.54 16.40 3.11
CA LYS A 30 25.73 17.77 3.58
C LYS A 30 24.77 18.19 4.69
N LEU A 31 23.78 17.35 4.98
CA LEU A 31 22.69 17.67 5.89
C LEU A 31 22.68 16.65 7.03
N ASP A 32 22.49 17.14 8.25
CA ASP A 32 22.35 16.28 9.43
C ASP A 32 21.03 15.49 9.35
N GLN A 33 21.07 14.20 9.70
CA GLN A 33 19.89 13.33 9.65
C GLN A 33 18.74 13.81 10.55
N THR A 34 19.06 14.38 11.71
CA THR A 34 18.08 14.95 12.65
C THR A 34 17.29 16.10 12.04
N LEU A 35 17.97 16.95 11.26
CA LEU A 35 17.34 18.04 10.52
C LEU A 35 16.38 17.50 9.46
N LEU A 36 16.71 16.39 8.81
CA LEU A 36 15.88 15.78 7.76
C LEU A 36 14.58 15.17 8.31
N THR A 37 14.62 14.62 9.53
CA THR A 37 13.44 14.05 10.20
C THR A 37 12.51 15.12 10.76
N GLU A 38 13.05 16.24 11.23
CA GLU A 38 12.28 17.32 11.84
C GLU A 38 11.76 18.33 10.82
N HIS A 39 12.49 18.56 9.72
CA HIS A 39 12.10 19.55 8.73
C HIS A 39 10.78 19.16 8.04
N ARG A 40 9.95 20.17 7.79
CA ARG A 40 8.69 20.05 7.07
C ARG A 40 8.75 20.86 5.78
N PHE A 41 8.41 20.22 4.67
CA PHE A 41 8.40 20.81 3.34
C PHE A 41 6.98 21.24 3.00
N ASN A 42 6.85 22.34 2.24
CA ASN A 42 5.57 22.74 1.68
C ASN A 42 5.51 22.25 0.24
N TYR A 43 4.53 21.39 -0.05
CA TYR A 43 4.28 20.87 -1.39
C TYR A 43 2.78 20.70 -1.59
N ASP A 44 2.28 21.17 -2.74
CA ASP A 44 0.87 21.08 -3.10
C ASP A 44 -0.08 21.61 -2.01
N ASN A 45 0.21 22.81 -1.49
CA ASN A 45 -0.53 23.46 -0.40
C ASN A 45 -0.62 22.66 0.91
N SER A 46 0.18 21.61 1.08
CA SER A 46 0.26 20.80 2.29
C SER A 46 1.67 20.80 2.89
N VAL A 47 1.72 20.67 4.20
CA VAL A 47 2.98 20.47 4.93
C VAL A 47 3.27 18.98 4.93
N CYS A 48 4.48 18.58 4.54
CA CYS A 48 4.83 17.17 4.39
C CYS A 48 6.27 16.87 4.81
N ASN A 49 6.56 15.62 5.15
CA ASN A 49 7.93 15.15 5.32
C ASN A 49 8.55 14.69 3.96
N LEU A 50 9.82 14.26 3.98
CA LEU A 50 10.53 13.79 2.78
C LEU A 50 9.90 12.54 2.13
N PRO A 51 9.57 11.47 2.88
CA PRO A 51 8.84 10.33 2.33
C PRO A 51 7.52 10.73 1.66
N GLU A 52 6.71 11.56 2.30
CA GLU A 52 5.45 12.06 1.74
C GLU A 52 5.68 12.89 0.48
N LEU A 53 6.71 13.72 0.46
CA LEU A 53 7.10 14.46 -0.73
C LEU A 53 7.41 13.51 -1.90
N ALA A 54 8.13 12.41 -1.64
CA ALA A 54 8.45 11.41 -2.65
C ALA A 54 7.19 10.63 -3.11
N ILE A 55 6.25 10.36 -2.21
CA ILE A 55 4.97 9.72 -2.52
C ILE A 55 4.12 10.65 -3.39
N ARG A 56 3.90 11.89 -2.96
CA ARG A 56 3.08 12.88 -3.68
C ARG A 56 3.65 13.28 -5.04
N SER A 57 4.97 13.27 -5.18
CA SER A 57 5.63 13.51 -6.47
C SER A 57 5.71 12.28 -7.37
N GLY A 58 5.27 11.10 -6.90
CA GLY A 58 5.27 9.87 -7.69
C GLY A 58 6.65 9.28 -7.94
N GLN A 59 7.58 9.43 -6.97
CA GLN A 59 9.00 9.10 -7.14
C GLN A 59 9.43 7.90 -6.27
N PRO A 60 9.15 6.65 -6.68
CA PRO A 60 9.44 5.46 -5.89
C PRO A 60 10.94 5.24 -5.64
N LYS A 61 11.80 5.60 -6.61
CA LYS A 61 13.26 5.48 -6.44
C LYS A 61 13.81 6.44 -5.40
N SER A 62 13.30 7.67 -5.38
CA SER A 62 13.63 8.65 -4.35
C SER A 62 13.14 8.15 -3.00
N LEU A 63 11.89 7.67 -2.92
CA LEU A 63 11.33 7.10 -1.70
C LEU A 63 12.19 5.96 -1.14
N ALA A 64 12.60 5.00 -1.98
CA ALA A 64 13.42 3.87 -1.57
C ALA A 64 14.74 4.33 -0.93
N HIS A 65 15.41 5.30 -1.56
CA HIS A 65 16.65 5.86 -1.02
C HIS A 65 16.43 6.64 0.28
N LEU A 66 15.32 7.37 0.42
CA LEU A 66 14.99 8.08 1.65
C LEU A 66 14.76 7.09 2.81
N LEU A 67 14.02 6.01 2.58
CA LEU A 67 13.75 4.99 3.59
C LEU A 67 15.03 4.22 3.97
N GLN A 68 15.88 3.88 2.99
CA GLN A 68 17.21 3.29 3.23
C GLN A 68 18.13 4.22 4.03
N ALA A 69 18.00 5.53 3.85
CA ALA A 69 18.77 6.52 4.61
C ALA A 69 18.28 6.71 6.06
N GLY A 70 17.26 5.96 6.49
CA GLY A 70 16.72 6.02 7.85
C GLY A 70 15.70 7.14 8.07
N CYS A 71 15.14 7.72 7.01
CA CYS A 71 14.04 8.69 7.15
C CYS A 71 12.82 8.05 7.84
N THR A 72 12.02 8.88 8.51
CA THR A 72 10.79 8.45 9.20
C THR A 72 9.83 7.72 8.25
N ARG A 73 9.12 6.73 8.79
CA ARG A 73 8.04 6.00 8.11
C ARG A 73 6.65 6.46 8.54
N GLN A 74 6.60 7.45 9.43
CA GLN A 74 5.36 8.02 9.92
C GLN A 74 4.92 9.15 9.00
N SER A 75 3.61 9.22 8.78
CA SER A 75 3.01 10.37 8.10
C SER A 75 2.98 11.58 9.05
N THR A 76 2.98 12.77 8.48
CA THR A 76 2.64 14.01 9.18
C THR A 76 1.13 14.25 9.26
N HIS A 77 0.35 13.50 8.49
CA HIS A 77 -1.10 13.52 8.45
C HIS A 77 -1.70 12.32 9.19
N SER A 78 -3.03 12.29 9.30
CA SER A 78 -3.75 11.13 9.85
C SER A 78 -3.47 9.86 9.07
N ASP A 79 -3.36 9.98 7.74
CA ASP A 79 -3.36 8.83 6.85
C ASP A 79 -1.95 8.25 6.72
N PRO A 80 -1.79 6.93 6.91
CA PRO A 80 -0.50 6.28 6.76
C PRO A 80 0.14 6.50 5.40
N LEU A 81 1.48 6.48 5.34
CA LEU A 81 2.23 6.60 4.08
C LEU A 81 1.77 5.57 3.04
N LEU A 82 1.40 4.37 3.49
CA LEU A 82 0.92 3.32 2.61
C LEU A 82 -0.42 3.69 1.96
N TYR A 83 -1.35 4.32 2.69
CA TYR A 83 -2.63 4.76 2.13
C TYR A 83 -2.43 5.91 1.14
N GLN A 84 -1.54 6.86 1.46
CA GLN A 84 -1.17 7.92 0.53
C GLN A 84 -0.54 7.38 -0.76
N ALA A 85 0.29 6.33 -0.64
CA ALA A 85 0.83 5.64 -1.81
C ALA A 85 -0.27 4.98 -2.65
N LEU A 86 -1.24 4.31 -2.03
CA LEU A 86 -2.37 3.68 -2.73
C LEU A 86 -3.25 4.69 -3.48
N GLN A 87 -3.42 5.89 -2.93
CA GLN A 87 -4.17 6.99 -3.56
C GLN A 87 -3.47 7.60 -4.78
N HIS A 88 -2.18 7.29 -5.00
CA HIS A 88 -1.44 7.89 -6.11
C HIS A 88 -1.87 7.30 -7.46
N PRO A 89 -2.27 8.12 -8.46
CA PRO A 89 -2.95 7.63 -9.66
C PRO A 89 -2.09 6.73 -10.58
N GLN A 90 -0.79 7.02 -10.77
CA GLN A 90 0.04 6.25 -11.72
C GLN A 90 1.09 5.33 -11.07
N GLN A 91 1.49 5.58 -9.83
CA GLN A 91 2.66 4.96 -9.19
C GLN A 91 2.29 4.21 -7.91
N SER A 92 1.01 3.99 -7.63
CA SER A 92 0.52 3.35 -6.40
C SER A 92 1.22 2.03 -6.11
N LEU A 93 1.28 1.11 -7.09
CA LEU A 93 1.91 -0.20 -6.93
C LEU A 93 3.41 -0.07 -6.60
N ALA A 94 4.12 0.82 -7.30
CA ALA A 94 5.56 1.01 -7.11
C ALA A 94 5.88 1.66 -5.76
N LEU A 95 5.10 2.68 -5.36
CA LEU A 95 5.25 3.35 -4.06
C LEU A 95 4.89 2.42 -2.91
N MET A 96 3.79 1.69 -3.02
CA MET A 96 3.37 0.68 -2.05
C MET A 96 4.47 -0.38 -1.87
N THR A 97 4.99 -0.91 -2.98
CA THR A 97 6.07 -1.91 -2.94
C THR A 97 7.29 -1.41 -2.18
N VAL A 98 7.72 -0.18 -2.43
CA VAL A 98 8.88 0.41 -1.76
C VAL A 98 8.64 0.57 -0.26
N LEU A 99 7.42 0.94 0.14
CA LEU A 99 7.05 1.02 1.56
C LEU A 99 7.06 -0.36 2.22
N LEU A 100 6.47 -1.37 1.57
CA LEU A 100 6.46 -2.75 2.08
C LEU A 100 7.88 -3.32 2.20
N GLN A 101 8.76 -3.06 1.23
CA GLN A 101 10.19 -3.40 1.29
C GLN A 101 10.95 -2.73 2.44
N ALA A 102 10.43 -1.62 2.95
CA ALA A 102 10.99 -0.90 4.08
C ALA A 102 10.31 -1.27 5.41
N ASP A 103 9.63 -2.43 5.46
CA ASP A 103 8.88 -2.94 6.60
C ASP A 103 7.78 -1.97 7.08
N ALA A 104 7.14 -1.25 6.16
CA ALA A 104 5.93 -0.50 6.50
C ALA A 104 4.81 -1.47 6.91
N PRO A 105 4.06 -1.17 7.99
CA PRO A 105 2.98 -2.04 8.44
C PRO A 105 1.88 -2.13 7.38
N VAL A 106 1.29 -3.32 7.25
CA VAL A 106 0.13 -3.55 6.39
C VAL A 106 -1.20 -3.27 7.10
N ASP A 107 -1.18 -3.18 8.43
CA ASP A 107 -2.36 -2.96 9.27
C ASP A 107 -2.24 -1.67 10.06
N TYR A 108 -3.36 -0.94 10.12
CA TYR A 108 -3.45 0.39 10.72
C TYR A 108 -4.75 0.50 11.54
N PRO A 109 -4.79 -0.06 12.75
CA PRO A 109 -6.04 -0.20 13.52
C PRO A 109 -6.72 1.14 13.83
N ASP A 110 -5.96 2.22 13.93
CA ASP A 110 -6.45 3.56 14.24
C ASP A 110 -6.95 4.35 13.02
N ASN A 111 -6.85 3.78 11.82
CA ASN A 111 -7.27 4.40 10.57
C ASN A 111 -8.40 3.58 9.97
N ASP A 112 -9.42 4.20 9.36
CA ASP A 112 -10.41 3.49 8.53
C ASP A 112 -9.82 3.33 7.11
N PRO A 113 -9.71 2.12 6.53
CA PRO A 113 -10.40 0.85 6.85
C PRO A 113 -9.68 -0.17 7.75
N GLY A 114 -8.67 0.23 8.50
CA GLY A 114 -8.02 -0.62 9.51
C GLY A 114 -6.90 -1.50 8.96
N SER A 115 -6.88 -1.71 7.64
CA SER A 115 -5.90 -2.53 6.94
C SER A 115 -5.67 -2.00 5.52
N ALA A 116 -4.43 -2.06 5.06
CA ALA A 116 -4.04 -1.71 3.69
C ALA A 116 -4.76 -2.57 2.66
N LEU A 117 -5.11 -3.80 3.02
CA LEU A 117 -5.88 -4.69 2.19
C LEU A 117 -7.23 -4.05 1.82
N PHE A 118 -8.01 -3.62 2.81
CA PHE A 118 -9.29 -2.93 2.57
C PHE A 118 -9.10 -1.55 1.94
N ALA A 119 -7.96 -0.89 2.19
CA ALA A 119 -7.65 0.37 1.52
C ALA A 119 -7.50 0.19 0.00
N CYS A 120 -6.98 -0.95 -0.48
CA CYS A 120 -6.93 -1.24 -1.91
C CYS A 120 -8.32 -1.28 -2.56
N PHE A 121 -9.33 -1.84 -1.90
CA PHE A 121 -10.71 -1.86 -2.41
C PHE A 121 -11.34 -0.45 -2.51
N ARG A 122 -10.84 0.53 -1.75
CA ARG A 122 -11.33 1.92 -1.77
C ARG A 122 -10.58 2.80 -2.76
N TYR A 123 -9.26 2.62 -2.89
CA TYR A 123 -8.39 3.54 -3.61
C TYR A 123 -7.87 3.00 -4.94
N CYS A 124 -7.79 1.68 -5.12
CA CYS A 124 -7.30 1.08 -6.37
C CYS A 124 -8.45 0.86 -7.35
N SER A 125 -8.15 0.98 -8.65
CA SER A 125 -9.06 0.56 -9.71
C SER A 125 -9.10 -0.96 -9.85
N ASP A 126 -10.19 -1.50 -10.39
CA ASP A 126 -10.35 -2.95 -10.62
C ASP A 126 -9.18 -3.57 -11.39
N ASP A 127 -8.68 -2.89 -12.42
CA ASP A 127 -7.54 -3.32 -13.25
C ASP A 127 -6.25 -3.51 -12.44
N THR A 128 -6.07 -2.73 -11.37
CA THR A 128 -4.85 -2.73 -10.57
C THR A 128 -5.04 -3.43 -9.23
N LEU A 129 -6.28 -3.62 -8.78
CA LEU A 129 -6.64 -4.19 -7.48
C LEU A 129 -5.99 -5.56 -7.25
N MET A 130 -6.08 -6.46 -8.23
CA MET A 130 -5.47 -7.79 -8.13
C MET A 130 -3.95 -7.73 -7.91
N LEU A 131 -3.24 -6.82 -8.59
CA LEU A 131 -1.80 -6.65 -8.44
C LEU A 131 -1.45 -6.11 -7.06
N HIS A 132 -2.23 -5.16 -6.55
CA HIS A 132 -2.01 -4.60 -5.21
C HIS A 132 -2.24 -5.63 -4.11
N LEU A 133 -3.34 -6.39 -4.19
CA LEU A 133 -3.64 -7.44 -3.22
C LEU A 133 -2.61 -8.57 -3.26
N SER A 134 -2.18 -8.98 -4.46
CA SER A 134 -1.11 -9.99 -4.60
C SER A 134 0.18 -9.50 -3.95
N ARG A 135 0.54 -8.24 -4.16
CA ARG A 135 1.73 -7.62 -3.54
C ARG A 135 1.58 -7.48 -2.02
N LEU A 136 0.40 -7.18 -1.49
CA LEU A 136 0.18 -7.18 -0.04
C LEU A 136 0.29 -8.59 0.56
N ASN A 137 -0.25 -9.59 -0.13
CA ASN A 137 -0.15 -10.99 0.29
C ASN A 137 1.30 -11.49 0.33
N GLU A 138 2.13 -11.11 -0.65
CA GLU A 138 3.58 -11.39 -0.65
C GLU A 138 4.30 -10.84 0.59
N TYR A 139 3.77 -9.77 1.22
CA TYR A 139 4.32 -9.14 2.43
C TYR A 139 3.50 -9.46 3.68
N GLY A 140 2.72 -10.55 3.66
CA GLY A 140 2.07 -11.10 4.85
C GLY A 140 0.76 -10.44 5.26
N ALA A 141 0.07 -9.76 4.33
CA ALA A 141 -1.29 -9.29 4.60
C ALA A 141 -2.26 -10.47 4.76
N ASP A 142 -3.07 -10.44 5.81
CA ASP A 142 -4.06 -11.48 6.09
C ASP A 142 -5.30 -11.33 5.19
N LEU A 143 -5.41 -12.21 4.18
CA LEU A 143 -6.54 -12.27 3.25
C LEU A 143 -7.87 -12.71 3.90
N ASN A 144 -7.84 -13.22 5.13
CA ASN A 144 -9.02 -13.63 5.90
C ASN A 144 -9.45 -12.59 6.93
N ARG A 145 -8.73 -11.45 7.01
CA ARG A 145 -9.08 -10.36 7.90
C ARG A 145 -10.50 -9.87 7.63
N ARG A 146 -11.18 -9.46 8.70
CA ARG A 146 -12.51 -8.85 8.64
C ARG A 146 -12.40 -7.34 8.80
N ASP A 147 -13.14 -6.59 8.00
CA ASP A 147 -13.30 -5.15 8.18
C ASP A 147 -14.21 -4.84 9.38
N ALA A 148 -14.49 -3.54 9.59
CA ALA A 148 -15.37 -3.08 10.66
C ALA A 148 -16.83 -3.59 10.53
N GLU A 149 -17.24 -3.99 9.33
CA GLU A 149 -18.57 -4.57 9.05
C GLU A 149 -18.55 -6.11 9.11
N GLY A 150 -17.41 -6.73 9.42
CA GLY A 150 -17.25 -8.17 9.45
C GLY A 150 -17.01 -8.82 8.08
N LYS A 151 -16.85 -8.03 7.02
CA LYS A 151 -16.63 -8.53 5.64
C LYS A 151 -15.17 -8.92 5.44
N THR A 152 -14.97 -10.03 4.74
CA THR A 152 -13.64 -10.44 4.26
C THR A 152 -13.39 -9.90 2.85
N PRO A 153 -12.13 -9.82 2.41
CA PRO A 153 -11.77 -9.47 1.04
C PRO A 153 -12.49 -10.34 -0.01
N LEU A 154 -12.65 -11.63 0.30
CA LEU A 154 -13.37 -12.56 -0.56
C LEU A 154 -14.87 -12.22 -0.64
N LEU A 155 -15.51 -11.83 0.47
CA LEU A 155 -16.89 -11.36 0.44
C LEU A 155 -17.05 -10.09 -0.42
N MET A 156 -16.11 -9.15 -0.35
CA MET A 156 -16.13 -7.95 -1.21
C MET A 156 -16.01 -8.33 -2.70
N ALA A 157 -15.14 -9.29 -3.04
CA ALA A 157 -14.98 -9.78 -4.41
C ALA A 157 -16.21 -10.54 -4.93
N LEU A 158 -16.90 -11.28 -4.05
CA LEU A 158 -18.15 -11.97 -4.39
C LEU A 158 -19.29 -10.96 -4.62
N GLN A 159 -19.36 -9.90 -3.81
CA GLN A 159 -20.36 -8.82 -3.95
C GLN A 159 -20.22 -8.04 -5.26
N SER A 160 -18.99 -7.86 -5.76
CA SER A 160 -18.72 -7.20 -7.03
C SER A 160 -18.83 -8.11 -8.26
N ASP A 161 -19.18 -9.40 -8.07
CA ASP A 161 -19.20 -10.45 -9.11
C ASP A 161 -17.87 -10.55 -9.89
N TYR A 162 -16.76 -10.20 -9.24
CA TYR A 162 -15.46 -10.14 -9.89
C TYR A 162 -14.76 -11.51 -9.87
N LYS A 163 -15.15 -12.39 -10.81
CA LYS A 163 -14.66 -13.78 -10.94
C LYS A 163 -13.14 -13.93 -10.86
N ALA A 164 -12.38 -13.08 -11.56
CA ALA A 164 -10.93 -13.16 -11.56
C ALA A 164 -10.33 -12.83 -10.18
N LEU A 165 -10.91 -11.86 -9.46
CA LEU A 165 -10.50 -11.50 -8.11
C LEU A 165 -10.84 -12.61 -7.11
N VAL A 166 -12.03 -13.20 -7.21
CA VAL A 166 -12.43 -14.38 -6.42
C VAL A 166 -11.43 -15.52 -6.59
N GLN A 167 -11.07 -15.82 -7.85
CA GLN A 167 -10.11 -16.86 -8.16
C GLN A 167 -8.72 -16.57 -7.58
N MET A 168 -8.24 -15.32 -7.72
CA MET A 168 -6.95 -14.90 -7.18
C MET A 168 -6.91 -15.03 -5.66
N LEU A 169 -7.95 -14.56 -4.95
CA LEU A 169 -8.04 -14.61 -3.50
C LEU A 169 -8.04 -16.05 -2.98
N ILE A 170 -8.89 -16.92 -3.54
CA ILE A 170 -8.95 -18.33 -3.11
C ILE A 170 -7.62 -19.03 -3.39
N ASN A 171 -7.05 -18.88 -4.58
CA ASN A 171 -5.74 -19.48 -4.90
C ASN A 171 -4.61 -18.95 -4.01
N SER A 172 -4.77 -17.74 -3.46
CA SER A 172 -3.83 -17.12 -2.53
C SER A 172 -4.05 -17.52 -1.06
N GLY A 173 -5.01 -18.41 -0.78
CA GLY A 173 -5.28 -18.92 0.56
C GLY A 173 -6.43 -18.22 1.30
N ALA A 174 -7.21 -17.37 0.63
CA ALA A 174 -8.43 -16.82 1.23
C ALA A 174 -9.47 -17.93 1.44
N GLU A 175 -10.01 -17.99 2.65
CA GLU A 175 -11.01 -18.96 3.07
C GLU A 175 -12.41 -18.49 2.69
N LEU A 176 -13.19 -19.41 2.12
CA LEU A 176 -14.60 -19.17 1.87
C LEU A 176 -15.35 -19.24 3.20
N PRO A 177 -16.06 -18.19 3.63
CA PRO A 177 -16.86 -18.25 4.85
C PRO A 177 -17.98 -19.28 4.73
N ASP A 178 -18.26 -19.98 5.83
CA ASP A 178 -19.32 -21.01 5.89
C ASP A 178 -20.70 -20.42 5.57
N GLU A 179 -20.95 -19.21 6.08
CA GLU A 179 -22.18 -18.46 5.87
C GLU A 179 -21.89 -17.23 5.01
N ILE A 180 -22.31 -17.30 3.73
CA ILE A 180 -22.37 -16.13 2.85
C ILE A 180 -23.75 -15.50 3.05
N PRO A 181 -23.86 -14.22 3.42
CA PRO A 181 -25.15 -13.58 3.65
C PRO A 181 -26.09 -13.75 2.44
N GLN A 182 -27.32 -14.21 2.67
CA GLN A 182 -28.28 -14.43 1.58
C GLN A 182 -28.63 -13.10 0.89
N GLY A 183 -28.74 -13.13 -0.45
CA GLY A 183 -28.99 -11.94 -1.27
C GLY A 183 -27.78 -11.03 -1.46
N CYS A 184 -26.62 -11.39 -0.92
CA CYS A 184 -25.38 -10.62 -1.02
C CYS A 184 -24.68 -10.76 -2.39
N CYS A 185 -24.81 -11.93 -3.02
CA CYS A 185 -24.09 -12.31 -4.25
C CYS A 185 -24.96 -13.24 -5.10
N SER A 186 -24.59 -13.45 -6.36
CA SER A 186 -25.26 -14.43 -7.23
C SER A 186 -24.96 -15.88 -6.81
N GLU A 187 -25.92 -16.79 -6.95
CA GLU A 187 -25.68 -18.23 -6.70
C GLU A 187 -24.59 -18.79 -7.65
N GLU A 188 -24.44 -18.18 -8.83
CA GLU A 188 -23.39 -18.54 -9.79
C GLU A 188 -21.98 -18.28 -9.25
N ILE A 189 -21.72 -17.09 -8.70
CA ILE A 189 -20.40 -16.74 -8.17
C ILE A 189 -20.08 -17.53 -6.90
N ILE A 190 -21.08 -17.79 -6.07
CA ILE A 190 -20.95 -18.63 -4.87
C ILE A 190 -20.59 -20.07 -5.26
N GLY A 191 -21.30 -20.64 -6.24
CA GLY A 191 -21.01 -21.97 -6.77
C GLY A 191 -19.62 -22.06 -7.38
N TYR A 192 -19.18 -21.01 -8.09
CA TYR A 192 -17.82 -20.91 -8.62
C TYR A 192 -16.76 -20.88 -7.52
N ALA A 193 -16.95 -20.06 -6.49
CA ALA A 193 -16.03 -19.95 -5.35
C ALA A 193 -15.92 -21.26 -4.56
N ARG A 194 -17.03 -21.97 -4.34
CA ARG A 194 -17.03 -23.30 -3.68
C ARG A 194 -16.20 -24.31 -4.46
N ARG A 195 -16.39 -24.39 -5.79
CA ARG A 195 -15.60 -25.29 -6.65
C ARG A 195 -14.11 -24.99 -6.57
N LEU A 196 -13.73 -23.71 -6.61
CA LEU A 196 -12.32 -23.30 -6.46
C LEU A 196 -11.74 -23.69 -5.11
N ALA A 197 -12.50 -23.51 -4.03
CA ALA A 197 -12.06 -23.88 -2.68
C ALA A 197 -11.88 -25.41 -2.54
N ASP A 198 -12.78 -26.20 -3.11
CA ASP A 198 -12.66 -27.66 -3.14
C ASP A 198 -11.45 -28.11 -3.98
N ASP A 199 -11.25 -27.50 -5.16
CA ASP A 199 -10.10 -27.76 -6.02
C ASP A 199 -8.78 -27.43 -5.30
N LEU A 200 -8.72 -26.31 -4.56
CA LEU A 200 -7.54 -25.93 -3.78
C LEU A 200 -7.24 -26.94 -2.69
N LYS A 201 -8.26 -27.40 -1.95
CA LYS A 201 -8.11 -28.43 -0.91
C LYS A 201 -7.56 -29.73 -1.51
N ILE A 202 -8.10 -30.17 -2.65
CA ILE A 202 -7.60 -31.36 -3.35
C ILE A 202 -6.13 -31.18 -3.74
N ARG A 203 -5.75 -30.02 -4.31
CA ARG A 203 -4.35 -29.74 -4.67
C ARG A 203 -3.42 -29.77 -3.45
N GLN A 204 -3.84 -29.18 -2.34
CA GLN A 204 -3.08 -29.20 -1.09
C GLN A 204 -2.91 -30.62 -0.54
N MET A 205 -3.96 -31.45 -0.61
CA MET A 205 -3.89 -32.86 -0.21
C MET A 205 -2.95 -33.70 -1.10
N MET A 206 -2.82 -33.35 -2.38
CA MET A 206 -1.95 -34.06 -3.33
C MET A 206 -0.47 -33.63 -3.25
N LEU A 207 -0.19 -32.49 -2.61
CA LEU A 207 1.16 -31.91 -2.46
C LEU A 207 1.81 -32.21 -1.09
N GLY A 208 1.05 -32.79 -0.15
CA GLY A 208 1.55 -33.31 1.13
C GLY A 208 1.97 -34.77 1.05
#